data_AF-A0A7S1MI86-F1
#
_entry.id   AF-A0A7S1MI86-F1
#
_cell.length_a   1.000
_cell.length_b   1.000
_cell.length_c   1.000
_cell.angle_alpha   90.00
_cell.angle_beta   90.00
_cell.angle_gamma   90.00
#
_symmetry.space_group_name_H-M   'P 1'
#
loop_
_entity.id
_entity.type
_entity.pdbx_description
1 polymer ?
#
loop_
_entity_poly.entity_id
_entity_poly.type
_entity_poly.pdbx_seq_one_letter_code
_entity_poly.pdbx_strand_id
1 'polypeptide(L)'
;MATKGRLAKRPAAGAPPARVAKKPALAAEEPSAKELPSEDSVGRSCTLVSQALGVAPSYSPGVLQMLQDCLPRSLGMLKAERLGIQARVVEMVGEALKSSEALLQAELSSAEESLGKVQADKASKESGVAHCAAAIADKAQAEEAAKAVLHAAADALVAAQEASLQAERDQRLGDAELEAAAGKLSALQEVRVSAFDALREGTATSVQAGVQVLMRAGKGFSFDASLMSALPSAASKAPGDRSSFDGLTMEQAEAEFQRSIDTLE
;
A
#
# COMPACT_ATOMS: atom_id res chain seq x y z
N MET A 1 -2.45 17.12 11.62
CA MET A 1 -1.01 17.38 11.45
C MET A 1 -0.62 17.01 10.03
N ALA A 2 -0.47 18.00 9.14
CA ALA A 2 -0.31 17.79 7.70
C ALA A 2 1.10 18.23 7.27
N THR A 3 1.97 17.26 6.98
CA THR A 3 3.31 17.51 6.42
C THR A 3 3.23 17.51 4.90
N LYS A 4 3.18 18.72 4.33
CA LYS A 4 3.30 18.94 2.87
C LYS A 4 4.73 18.61 2.42
N GLY A 5 4.92 17.41 1.88
CA GLY A 5 6.13 16.99 1.18
C GLY A 5 6.31 17.77 -0.14
N ARG A 6 7.33 18.61 -0.19
CA ARG A 6 7.68 19.45 -1.34
C ARG A 6 8.40 18.58 -2.39
N LEU A 7 7.67 18.14 -3.42
CA LEU A 7 8.23 17.44 -4.58
C LEU A 7 9.13 18.39 -5.40
N ALA A 8 10.44 18.17 -5.32
CA ALA A 8 11.42 18.83 -6.19
C ALA A 8 11.39 18.19 -7.59
N LYS A 9 10.88 18.96 -8.55
CA LYS A 9 10.83 18.67 -9.98
C LYS A 9 12.27 18.64 -10.54
N ARG A 10 12.79 17.45 -10.88
CA ARG A 10 14.04 17.32 -11.66
C ARG A 10 13.70 17.44 -13.16
N PRO A 11 14.31 18.36 -13.92
CA PRO A 11 14.20 18.35 -15.36
C PRO A 11 15.08 17.23 -15.95
N ALA A 12 14.46 16.40 -16.79
CA ALA A 12 15.15 15.54 -17.74
C ALA A 12 15.39 16.34 -19.03
N ALA A 13 16.61 16.27 -19.57
CA ALA A 13 16.92 16.26 -21.02
C ALA A 13 18.40 16.55 -21.26
N GLY A 14 19.00 15.79 -22.18
CA GLY A 14 20.21 16.21 -22.89
C GLY A 14 21.36 15.20 -22.91
N ALA A 15 21.16 14.05 -23.54
CA ALA A 15 22.27 13.24 -24.04
C ALA A 15 22.82 13.89 -25.33
N PRO A 16 24.11 14.27 -25.42
CA PRO A 16 24.70 14.69 -26.69
C PRO A 16 25.14 13.48 -27.54
N PRO A 17 25.05 13.58 -28.87
CA PRO A 17 25.33 12.48 -29.80
C PRO A 17 26.83 12.17 -29.93
N ALA A 18 27.10 10.89 -30.19
CA ALA A 18 28.41 10.34 -30.49
C ALA A 18 29.06 11.05 -31.70
N ARG A 19 30.24 11.66 -31.47
CA ARG A 19 31.12 12.12 -32.54
C ARG A 19 31.98 10.95 -33.02
N VAL A 20 31.69 10.48 -34.23
CA VAL A 20 32.57 9.61 -35.02
C VAL A 20 33.77 10.46 -35.46
N ALA A 21 34.91 10.32 -34.79
CA ALA A 21 36.17 10.89 -35.25
C ALA A 21 36.79 9.95 -36.30
N LYS A 22 36.96 10.49 -37.51
CA LYS A 22 37.62 9.87 -38.66
C LYS A 22 39.06 9.45 -38.30
N LYS A 23 39.39 8.19 -38.58
CA LYS A 23 40.77 7.70 -38.69
C LYS A 23 41.55 8.55 -39.71
N PRO A 24 42.72 9.12 -39.38
CA PRO A 24 43.66 9.55 -40.39
C PRO A 24 44.35 8.32 -40.99
N ALA A 25 44.42 8.31 -42.32
CA ALA A 25 45.11 7.28 -43.09
C ALA A 25 46.61 7.26 -42.76
N LEU A 26 47.15 6.05 -42.59
CA LEU A 26 48.56 5.77 -42.62
C LEU A 26 49.11 6.13 -44.00
N ALA A 27 49.82 7.27 -44.08
CA ALA A 27 50.81 7.49 -45.12
C ALA A 27 52.10 6.82 -44.64
N ALA A 28 52.57 5.84 -45.39
CA ALA A 28 53.88 5.25 -45.22
C ALA A 28 54.93 6.25 -45.75
N GLU A 29 55.77 6.79 -44.86
CA GLU A 29 57.04 7.40 -45.24
C GLU A 29 58.16 6.39 -44.96
N GLU A 30 58.91 6.07 -46.01
CA GLU A 30 60.19 5.37 -45.99
C GLU A 30 61.30 6.23 -45.34
N PRO A 31 62.41 5.62 -44.88
CA PRO A 31 63.25 6.22 -43.85
C PRO A 31 64.22 7.27 -44.41
N SER A 32 64.05 8.51 -43.97
CA SER A 32 65.03 9.57 -44.22
C SER A 32 66.21 9.46 -43.23
N ALA A 33 67.37 9.84 -43.74
CA ALA A 33 68.70 9.64 -43.17
C ALA A 33 68.91 10.32 -41.81
N LYS A 34 69.81 9.74 -41.00
CA LYS A 34 70.30 10.30 -39.73
C LYS A 34 71.04 11.62 -39.96
N GLU A 35 70.35 12.75 -39.83
CA GLU A 35 70.98 14.05 -39.61
C GLU A 35 71.42 14.21 -38.15
N LEU A 36 72.60 14.80 -37.96
CA LEU A 36 73.16 15.12 -36.65
C LEU A 36 72.35 16.25 -35.98
N PRO A 37 72.15 16.22 -34.65
CA PRO A 37 71.42 17.28 -33.95
C PRO A 37 72.14 18.63 -34.09
N SER A 38 71.42 19.71 -34.46
CA SER A 38 71.95 21.07 -34.40
C SER A 38 72.25 21.49 -32.95
N GLU A 39 73.22 22.38 -32.73
CA GLU A 39 73.68 22.82 -31.39
C GLU A 39 72.53 23.37 -30.50
N ASP A 40 71.47 23.93 -31.12
CA ASP A 40 70.27 24.41 -30.44
C ASP A 40 69.45 23.30 -29.76
N SER A 41 69.52 22.06 -30.26
CA SER A 41 68.76 20.93 -29.72
C SER A 41 69.27 20.50 -28.34
N VAL A 42 70.60 20.52 -28.15
CA VAL A 42 71.25 20.10 -26.90
C VAL A 42 70.98 21.12 -25.79
N GLY A 43 71.02 22.42 -26.11
CA GLY A 43 70.67 23.48 -25.16
C GLY A 43 69.24 23.34 -24.64
N ARG A 44 68.27 23.09 -25.53
CA ARG A 44 66.87 22.85 -25.15
C ARG A 44 66.70 21.62 -24.25
N SER A 45 67.38 20.51 -24.55
CA SER A 45 67.36 19.32 -23.71
C SER A 45 67.94 19.57 -22.31
N CYS A 46 69.05 20.31 -22.20
CA CYS A 46 69.62 20.71 -20.92
C CYS A 46 68.65 21.57 -20.09
N THR A 47 67.94 22.50 -20.72
CA THR A 47 66.91 23.30 -20.04
C THR A 47 65.75 22.45 -19.52
N LEU A 48 65.27 21.48 -20.31
CA LEU A 48 64.20 20.57 -19.88
C LEU A 48 64.64 19.69 -18.69
N VAL A 49 65.85 19.14 -18.74
CA VAL A 49 66.43 18.36 -17.63
C VAL A 49 66.59 19.23 -16.38
N SER A 50 67.04 20.48 -16.55
CA SER A 50 67.16 21.45 -15.45
C SER A 50 65.80 21.73 -14.79
N GLN A 51 64.75 21.93 -15.59
CA GLN A 51 63.39 22.15 -15.09
C GLN A 51 62.85 20.92 -14.37
N ALA A 52 63.04 19.72 -14.93
CA ALA A 52 62.61 18.47 -14.30
C ALA A 52 63.31 18.23 -12.95
N LEU A 53 64.63 18.51 -12.87
CA LEU A 53 65.37 18.46 -11.61
C LEU A 53 64.83 19.46 -10.58
N GLY A 54 64.41 20.66 -11.00
CA GLY A 54 63.87 21.68 -10.11
C GLY A 54 62.57 21.28 -9.41
N VAL A 55 61.84 20.30 -9.95
CA VAL A 55 60.59 19.78 -9.39
C VAL A 55 60.80 18.47 -8.62
N ALA A 56 62.02 17.91 -8.61
CA ALA A 56 62.31 16.64 -7.95
C ALA A 56 62.20 16.78 -6.42
N PRO A 57 61.24 16.10 -5.75
CA PRO A 57 60.96 16.31 -4.32
C PRO A 57 62.01 15.69 -3.38
N SER A 58 62.91 14.86 -3.91
CA SER A 58 63.81 13.99 -3.11
C SER A 58 65.15 14.63 -2.72
N TYR A 59 65.48 15.81 -3.25
CA TYR A 59 66.81 16.41 -3.09
C TYR A 59 66.73 17.81 -2.50
N SER A 60 67.77 18.21 -1.76
CA SER A 60 67.84 19.56 -1.21
C SER A 60 68.01 20.60 -2.34
N PRO A 61 67.44 21.81 -2.21
CA PRO A 61 67.52 22.84 -3.24
C PRO A 61 68.96 23.17 -3.67
N GLY A 62 69.93 23.12 -2.74
CA GLY A 62 71.34 23.37 -3.04
C GLY A 62 71.98 22.31 -3.94
N VAL A 63 71.61 21.03 -3.79
CA VAL A 63 72.09 19.95 -4.65
C VAL A 63 71.46 20.05 -6.04
N LEU A 64 70.17 20.37 -6.11
CA LEU A 64 69.47 20.58 -7.39
C LEU A 64 70.07 21.76 -8.17
N GLN A 65 70.31 22.90 -7.50
CA GLN A 65 70.96 24.06 -8.12
C GLN A 65 72.36 23.73 -8.65
N MET A 66 73.18 23.04 -7.83
CA MET A 66 74.52 22.61 -8.25
C MET A 66 74.47 21.69 -9.48
N LEU A 67 73.56 20.71 -9.49
CA LEU A 67 73.40 19.81 -10.63
C LEU A 67 72.95 20.57 -11.88
N GLN A 68 71.99 21.51 -11.75
CA GLN A 68 71.53 22.37 -12.84
C GLN A 68 72.67 23.22 -13.44
N ASP A 69 73.48 23.86 -12.62
CA ASP A 69 74.63 24.70 -13.05
C ASP A 69 75.74 23.87 -13.71
N CYS A 70 75.79 22.56 -13.44
CA CYS A 70 76.75 21.63 -14.05
C CYS A 70 76.22 20.98 -15.36
N LEU A 71 74.92 21.07 -15.68
CA LEU A 71 74.33 20.46 -16.88
C LEU A 71 74.95 20.97 -18.19
N PRO A 72 75.11 22.28 -18.44
CA PRO A 72 75.65 22.77 -19.71
C PRO A 72 77.07 22.29 -19.97
N ARG A 73 77.88 22.16 -18.91
CA ARG A 73 79.28 21.70 -18.96
C ARG A 73 79.43 20.18 -18.95
N SER A 74 78.33 19.43 -18.86
CA SER A 74 78.37 17.96 -18.79
C SER A 74 77.58 17.32 -19.93
N LEU A 75 76.26 17.55 -20.00
CA LEU A 75 75.41 17.01 -21.08
C LEU A 75 75.67 17.69 -22.42
N GLY A 76 76.13 18.95 -22.40
CA GLY A 76 76.46 19.74 -23.59
C GLY A 76 77.69 19.26 -24.36
N MET A 77 78.52 18.38 -23.77
CA MET A 77 79.71 17.84 -24.43
C MET A 77 79.50 16.40 -24.91
N LEU A 78 80.21 16.05 -25.99
CA LEU A 78 80.20 14.70 -26.57
C LEU A 78 80.66 13.67 -25.54
N LYS A 79 80.03 12.49 -25.54
CA LYS A 79 80.30 11.44 -24.55
C LYS A 79 81.78 11.04 -24.49
N ALA A 80 82.49 11.09 -25.61
CA ALA A 80 83.92 10.77 -25.70
C ALA A 80 84.84 11.86 -25.10
N GLU A 81 84.36 13.09 -25.00
CA GLU A 81 85.11 14.26 -24.50
C GLU A 81 84.81 14.58 -23.04
N ARG A 82 83.86 13.87 -22.42
CA ARG A 82 83.49 14.06 -21.02
C ARG A 82 84.61 13.59 -20.11
N LEU A 83 85.03 14.48 -19.21
CA LEU A 83 85.90 14.15 -18.08
C LEU A 83 85.15 13.26 -17.08
N GLY A 84 85.87 12.46 -16.29
CA GLY A 84 85.27 11.54 -15.32
C GLY A 84 84.27 12.20 -14.35
N ILE A 85 84.53 13.45 -13.95
CA ILE A 85 83.63 14.22 -13.08
C ILE A 85 82.31 14.57 -13.80
N GLN A 86 82.36 14.93 -15.09
CA GLN A 86 81.16 15.24 -15.88
C GLN A 86 80.32 13.99 -16.14
N ALA A 87 80.96 12.84 -16.36
CA ALA A 87 80.27 11.57 -16.45
C ALA A 87 79.52 11.25 -15.13
N ARG A 88 80.15 11.51 -13.97
CA ARG A 88 79.53 11.32 -12.66
C ARG A 88 78.36 12.28 -12.40
N VAL A 89 78.45 13.54 -12.85
CA VAL A 89 77.31 14.49 -12.76
C VAL A 89 76.11 13.99 -13.58
N VAL A 90 76.34 13.50 -14.80
CA VAL A 90 75.26 12.94 -15.64
C VAL A 90 74.63 11.71 -14.99
N GLU A 91 75.44 10.87 -14.34
CA GLU A 91 74.94 9.73 -13.56
C GLU A 91 74.06 10.17 -12.39
N MET A 92 74.51 11.14 -11.58
CA MET A 92 73.73 11.68 -10.46
C MET A 92 72.41 12.32 -10.90
N VAL A 93 72.41 13.05 -12.02
CA VAL A 93 71.18 13.60 -12.62
C VAL A 93 70.26 12.48 -13.07
N GLY A 94 70.79 11.44 -13.69
CA GLY A 94 70.03 10.26 -14.09
C GLY A 94 69.41 9.54 -12.90
N GLU A 95 70.14 9.38 -11.79
CA GLU A 95 69.63 8.83 -10.54
C GLU A 95 68.52 9.69 -9.94
N ALA A 96 68.70 11.02 -9.92
CA ALA A 96 67.71 11.94 -9.37
C ALA A 96 66.40 11.98 -10.16
N LEU A 97 66.48 11.95 -11.50
CA LEU A 97 65.28 11.88 -12.35
C LEU A 97 64.58 10.52 -12.18
N LYS A 98 65.32 9.42 -12.12
CA LYS A 98 64.75 8.08 -11.88
C LYS A 98 64.05 7.99 -10.52
N SER A 99 64.63 8.57 -9.46
CA SER A 99 63.98 8.57 -8.14
C SER A 99 62.70 9.42 -8.14
N SER A 100 62.72 10.57 -8.82
CA SER A 100 61.52 11.42 -8.96
C SER A 100 60.43 10.74 -9.77
N GLU A 101 60.78 10.08 -10.88
CA GLU A 101 59.85 9.28 -11.68
C GLU A 101 59.21 8.17 -10.85
N ALA A 102 60.01 7.43 -10.07
CA ALA A 102 59.51 6.38 -9.20
C ALA A 102 58.52 6.91 -8.13
N LEU A 103 58.79 8.07 -7.54
CA LEU A 103 57.89 8.70 -6.58
C LEU A 103 56.56 9.15 -7.22
N LEU A 104 56.62 9.85 -8.36
CA LEU A 104 55.41 10.27 -9.07
C LEU A 104 54.58 9.08 -9.55
N GLN A 105 55.23 8.01 -10.00
CA GLN A 105 54.57 6.77 -10.39
C GLN A 105 53.89 6.10 -9.18
N ALA A 106 54.53 6.11 -8.00
CA ALA A 106 53.94 5.59 -6.77
C ALA A 106 52.75 6.45 -6.29
N GLU A 107 52.86 7.78 -6.34
CA GLU A 107 51.77 8.70 -6.01
C GLU A 107 50.59 8.55 -6.96
N LEU A 108 50.83 8.43 -8.27
CA LEU A 108 49.81 8.20 -9.28
C LEU A 108 49.09 6.86 -9.01
N SER A 109 49.84 5.79 -8.76
CA SER A 109 49.27 4.48 -8.45
C SER A 109 48.39 4.54 -7.19
N SER A 110 48.86 5.21 -6.13
CA SER A 110 48.09 5.42 -4.89
C SER A 110 46.83 6.26 -5.10
N ALA A 111 46.92 7.32 -5.90
CA ALA A 111 45.78 8.17 -6.24
C ALA A 111 44.73 7.42 -7.09
N GLU A 112 45.17 6.60 -8.04
CA GLU A 112 44.30 5.73 -8.85
C GLU A 112 43.58 4.69 -7.98
N GLU A 113 44.28 4.05 -7.04
CA GLU A 113 43.67 3.12 -6.08
C GLU A 113 42.62 3.81 -5.19
N SER A 114 42.93 5.01 -4.69
CA SER A 114 42.01 5.81 -3.88
C SER A 114 40.78 6.22 -4.68
N LEU A 115 40.96 6.67 -5.92
CA LEU A 115 39.87 7.02 -6.83
C LEU A 115 38.98 5.80 -7.12
N GLY A 116 39.58 4.63 -7.36
CA GLY A 116 38.86 3.38 -7.55
C GLY A 116 37.97 3.02 -6.37
N LYS A 117 38.47 3.16 -5.13
CA LYS A 117 37.68 2.93 -3.90
C LYS A 117 36.52 3.91 -3.79
N VAL A 118 36.75 5.21 -3.99
CA VAL A 118 35.69 6.24 -3.93
C VAL A 118 34.62 6.02 -5.01
N GLN A 119 35.02 5.62 -6.21
CA GLN A 119 34.08 5.30 -7.30
C GLN A 119 33.23 4.07 -6.96
N ALA A 120 33.83 3.02 -6.39
CA ALA A 120 33.10 1.84 -5.93
C ALA A 120 32.10 2.19 -4.82
N ASP A 121 32.52 2.97 -3.81
CA ASP A 121 31.65 3.44 -2.73
C ASP A 121 30.50 4.30 -3.25
N LYS A 122 30.77 5.19 -4.21
CA LYS A 122 29.75 6.01 -4.86
C LYS A 122 28.72 5.14 -5.59
N ALA A 123 29.17 4.20 -6.40
CA ALA A 123 28.28 3.29 -7.13
C ALA A 123 27.41 2.46 -6.18
N SER A 124 27.99 1.95 -5.08
CA SER A 124 27.27 1.23 -4.04
C SER A 124 26.19 2.10 -3.37
N LYS A 125 26.52 3.35 -3.00
CA LYS A 125 25.55 4.30 -2.42
C LYS A 125 24.44 4.68 -3.39
N GLU A 126 24.76 4.93 -4.66
CA GLU A 126 23.76 5.24 -5.69
C GLU A 126 22.78 4.08 -5.90
N SER A 127 23.29 2.84 -5.93
CA SER A 127 22.45 1.63 -5.97
C SER A 127 21.57 1.52 -4.72
N GLY A 128 22.12 1.79 -3.53
CA GLY A 128 21.37 1.78 -2.28
C GLY A 128 20.24 2.83 -2.25
N VAL A 129 20.51 4.04 -2.74
CA VAL A 129 19.49 5.10 -2.87
C VAL A 129 18.39 4.69 -3.83
N ALA A 130 18.73 4.12 -4.99
CA ALA A 130 17.75 3.65 -5.96
C ALA A 130 16.86 2.54 -5.37
N HIS A 131 17.45 1.57 -4.66
CA HIS A 131 16.72 0.50 -3.98
C HIS A 131 15.78 1.04 -2.89
N CYS A 132 16.27 1.92 -2.02
CA CYS A 132 15.43 2.54 -0.98
C CYS A 132 14.29 3.37 -1.56
N ALA A 133 14.54 4.10 -2.66
CA ALA A 133 13.50 4.87 -3.34
C ALA A 133 12.40 3.98 -3.91
N ALA A 134 12.76 2.84 -4.53
CA ALA A 134 11.80 1.85 -5.01
C ALA A 134 10.99 1.26 -3.84
N ALA A 135 11.66 0.85 -2.76
CA ALA A 135 10.98 0.30 -1.58
C ALA A 135 10.03 1.29 -0.90
N ILE A 136 10.33 2.59 -0.90
CA ILE A 136 9.42 3.63 -0.40
C ILE A 136 8.20 3.76 -1.32
N ALA A 137 8.39 3.75 -2.64
CA ALA A 137 7.29 3.83 -3.60
C ALA A 137 6.33 2.63 -3.46
N ASP A 138 6.87 1.41 -3.35
CA ASP A 138 6.08 0.19 -3.18
C ASP A 138 5.29 0.22 -1.87
N LYS A 139 5.91 0.64 -0.76
CA LYS A 139 5.23 0.77 0.54
C LYS A 139 4.14 1.83 0.52
N ALA A 140 4.35 2.96 -0.16
CA ALA A 140 3.33 4.00 -0.30
C ALA A 140 2.11 3.49 -1.09
N GLN A 141 2.32 2.72 -2.15
CA GLN A 141 1.23 2.10 -2.90
C GLN A 141 0.46 1.08 -2.04
N ALA A 142 1.18 0.25 -1.27
CA ALA A 142 0.56 -0.72 -0.36
C ALA A 142 -0.24 -0.04 0.76
N GLU A 143 0.24 1.09 1.30
CA GLU A 143 -0.47 1.88 2.31
C GLU A 143 -1.79 2.44 1.77
N GLU A 144 -1.78 3.04 0.57
CA GLU A 144 -3.01 3.57 -0.05
C GLU A 144 -4.02 2.47 -0.36
N ALA A 145 -3.55 1.31 -0.84
CA ALA A 145 -4.41 0.14 -1.05
C ALA A 145 -5.04 -0.34 0.28
N ALA A 146 -4.25 -0.41 1.36
CA ALA A 146 -4.74 -0.81 2.67
C ALA A 146 -5.77 0.18 3.24
N LYS A 147 -5.57 1.50 3.04
CA LYS A 147 -6.56 2.53 3.43
C LYS A 147 -7.88 2.35 2.69
N ALA A 148 -7.84 2.07 1.39
CA ALA A 148 -9.05 1.84 0.60
C ALA A 148 -9.84 0.62 1.11
N VAL A 149 -9.15 -0.48 1.44
CA VAL A 149 -9.76 -1.68 2.03
C VAL A 149 -10.36 -1.37 3.41
N LEU A 150 -9.65 -0.64 4.26
CA LEU A 150 -10.12 -0.23 5.59
C LEU A 150 -11.42 0.59 5.48
N HIS A 151 -11.46 1.57 4.59
CA HIS A 151 -12.64 2.41 4.38
C HIS A 151 -13.85 1.57 3.92
N ALA A 152 -13.66 0.72 2.92
CA ALA A 152 -14.74 -0.16 2.45
C ALA A 152 -15.26 -1.10 3.54
N ALA A 153 -14.37 -1.64 4.38
CA ALA A 153 -14.75 -2.49 5.51
C ALA A 153 -15.50 -1.72 6.61
N ALA A 154 -15.12 -0.46 6.86
CA ALA A 154 -15.82 0.40 7.81
C ALA A 154 -17.25 0.72 7.34
N ASP A 155 -17.42 1.06 6.07
CA ASP A 155 -18.73 1.32 5.47
C ASP A 155 -19.63 0.07 5.52
N ALA A 156 -19.07 -1.10 5.21
CA ALA A 156 -19.77 -2.37 5.29
C ALA A 156 -20.21 -2.73 6.73
N LEU A 157 -19.37 -2.41 7.73
CA LEU A 157 -19.70 -2.61 9.14
C LEU A 157 -20.89 -1.75 9.57
N VAL A 158 -20.90 -0.47 9.20
CA VAL A 158 -22.01 0.45 9.51
C VAL A 158 -23.31 -0.05 8.88
N ALA A 159 -23.28 -0.42 7.60
CA ALA A 159 -24.45 -0.97 6.91
C ALA A 159 -24.98 -2.26 7.58
N ALA A 160 -24.07 -3.16 8.00
CA ALA A 160 -24.45 -4.38 8.71
C ALA A 160 -25.06 -4.10 10.08
N GLN A 161 -24.57 -3.11 10.82
CA GLN A 161 -25.14 -2.69 12.10
C GLN A 161 -26.55 -2.12 11.94
N GLU A 162 -26.76 -1.24 10.96
CA GLU A 162 -28.08 -0.69 10.65
C GLU A 162 -29.08 -1.78 10.25
N ALA A 163 -28.66 -2.70 9.38
CA ALA A 163 -29.49 -3.84 8.97
C ALA A 163 -29.85 -4.75 10.16
N SER A 164 -28.90 -5.01 11.06
CA SER A 164 -29.14 -5.80 12.28
C SER A 164 -30.14 -5.12 13.21
N LEU A 165 -30.00 -3.82 13.44
CA LEU A 165 -30.93 -3.05 14.28
C LEU A 165 -32.34 -3.03 13.70
N GLN A 166 -32.47 -2.95 12.37
CA GLN A 166 -33.77 -3.01 11.71
C GLN A 166 -34.39 -4.40 11.84
N ALA A 167 -33.62 -5.47 11.60
CA ALA A 167 -34.09 -6.84 11.76
C ALA A 167 -34.54 -7.14 13.20
N GLU A 168 -33.82 -6.66 14.21
CA GLU A 168 -34.22 -6.79 15.62
C GLU A 168 -35.54 -6.08 15.93
N ARG A 169 -35.79 -4.91 15.32
CA ARG A 169 -37.06 -4.18 15.49
C ARG A 169 -38.20 -4.96 14.86
N ASP A 170 -38.01 -5.40 13.62
CA ASP A 170 -39.03 -6.15 12.87
C ASP A 170 -39.36 -7.47 13.57
N GLN A 171 -38.34 -8.17 14.10
CA GLN A 171 -38.54 -9.35 14.93
C GLN A 171 -39.37 -9.05 16.17
N ARG A 172 -39.03 -8.02 16.95
CA ARG A 172 -39.80 -7.66 18.16
C ARG A 172 -41.25 -7.30 17.87
N LEU A 173 -41.51 -6.64 16.74
CA LEU A 173 -42.86 -6.32 16.31
C LEU A 173 -43.62 -7.60 15.94
N GLY A 174 -43.01 -8.48 15.13
CA GLY A 174 -43.59 -9.76 14.76
C GLY A 174 -43.88 -10.66 15.98
N ASP A 175 -42.94 -10.74 16.93
CA ASP A 175 -43.12 -11.51 18.16
C ASP A 175 -44.29 -10.96 18.99
N ALA A 176 -44.42 -9.63 19.09
CA ALA A 176 -45.54 -9.01 19.81
C ALA A 176 -46.90 -9.26 19.13
N GLU A 177 -46.94 -9.23 17.79
CA GLU A 177 -48.15 -9.56 17.02
C GLU A 177 -48.53 -11.03 17.17
N LEU A 178 -47.55 -11.93 17.14
CA LEU A 178 -47.74 -13.37 17.33
C LEU A 178 -48.29 -13.68 18.71
N GLU A 179 -47.69 -13.12 19.77
CA GLU A 179 -48.17 -13.28 21.15
C GLU A 179 -49.60 -12.73 21.33
N ALA A 180 -49.90 -11.59 20.70
CA ALA A 180 -51.25 -11.03 20.72
C ALA A 180 -52.27 -11.93 19.98
N ALA A 181 -51.88 -12.55 18.86
CA ALA A 181 -52.71 -13.49 18.13
C ALA A 181 -52.93 -14.79 18.93
N ALA A 182 -51.87 -15.35 19.51
CA ALA A 182 -51.93 -16.54 20.37
C ALA A 182 -52.83 -16.32 21.60
N GLY A 183 -52.74 -15.14 22.23
CA GLY A 183 -53.62 -14.75 23.33
C GLY A 183 -55.09 -14.68 22.91
N LYS A 184 -55.39 -14.13 21.73
CA LYS A 184 -56.76 -14.10 21.18
C LYS A 184 -57.28 -15.50 20.85
N LEU A 185 -56.45 -16.34 20.23
CA LEU A 185 -56.78 -17.73 19.91
C LEU A 185 -57.15 -18.51 21.17
N SER A 186 -56.29 -18.45 22.20
CA SER A 186 -56.51 -19.11 23.47
C SER A 186 -57.82 -18.65 24.15
N ALA A 187 -58.06 -17.34 24.20
CA ALA A 187 -59.30 -16.79 24.76
C ALA A 187 -60.55 -17.22 23.98
N LEU A 188 -60.45 -17.30 22.65
CA LEU A 188 -61.56 -17.73 21.80
C LEU A 188 -61.87 -19.22 21.98
N GLN A 189 -60.82 -20.06 22.02
CA GLN A 189 -60.94 -21.49 22.30
C GLN A 189 -61.54 -21.74 23.69
N GLU A 190 -61.13 -20.97 24.71
CA GLU A 190 -61.71 -21.06 26.05
C GLU A 190 -63.20 -20.70 26.06
N VAL A 191 -63.61 -19.61 25.39
CA VAL A 191 -65.03 -19.22 25.30
C VAL A 191 -65.86 -20.27 24.57
N ARG A 192 -65.31 -20.87 23.50
CA ARG A 192 -65.97 -21.95 22.76
C ARG A 192 -66.30 -23.11 23.71
N VAL A 193 -65.30 -23.63 24.42
CA VAL A 193 -65.49 -24.78 25.31
C VAL A 193 -66.34 -24.43 26.53
N SER A 194 -66.02 -23.35 27.23
CA SER A 194 -66.62 -23.02 28.53
C SER A 194 -68.03 -22.44 28.44
N ALA A 195 -68.36 -21.74 27.35
CA ALA A 195 -69.66 -21.08 27.18
C ALA A 195 -70.45 -21.67 26.00
N PHE A 196 -69.88 -21.71 24.79
CA PHE A 196 -70.62 -22.12 23.59
C PHE A 196 -71.06 -23.59 23.66
N ASP A 197 -70.10 -24.50 23.85
CA ASP A 197 -70.36 -25.94 23.86
C ASP A 197 -71.26 -26.31 25.05
N ALA A 198 -71.00 -25.72 26.23
CA ALA A 198 -71.83 -25.92 27.41
C ALA A 198 -73.30 -25.46 27.21
N LEU A 199 -73.51 -24.31 26.55
CA LEU A 199 -74.85 -23.85 26.19
C LEU A 199 -75.48 -24.74 25.12
N ARG A 200 -74.71 -25.15 24.11
CA ARG A 200 -75.17 -26.01 23.03
C ARG A 200 -75.68 -27.35 23.56
N GLU A 201 -74.93 -27.99 24.46
CA GLU A 201 -75.25 -29.28 25.07
C GLU A 201 -76.26 -29.18 26.23
N GLY A 202 -76.53 -27.96 26.73
CA GLY A 202 -77.43 -27.74 27.87
C GLY A 202 -76.79 -28.09 29.23
N THR A 203 -75.47 -28.14 29.30
CA THR A 203 -74.68 -28.43 30.51
C THR A 203 -74.22 -27.17 31.25
N ALA A 204 -74.56 -25.98 30.74
CA ALA A 204 -74.20 -24.70 31.35
C ALA A 204 -74.80 -24.53 32.76
N THR A 205 -73.96 -24.17 33.73
CA THR A 205 -74.36 -23.90 35.13
C THR A 205 -75.21 -22.65 35.27
N SER A 206 -74.99 -21.65 34.41
CA SER A 206 -75.80 -20.43 34.33
C SER A 206 -75.94 -20.00 32.87
N VAL A 207 -77.13 -20.26 32.32
CA VAL A 207 -77.47 -19.95 30.93
C VAL A 207 -77.27 -18.46 30.62
N GLN A 208 -77.79 -17.59 31.50
CA GLN A 208 -77.70 -16.14 31.30
C GLN A 208 -76.24 -15.63 31.33
N ALA A 209 -75.39 -16.18 32.20
CA ALA A 209 -73.98 -15.82 32.27
C ALA A 209 -73.22 -16.29 31.02
N GLY A 210 -73.46 -17.55 30.59
CA GLY A 210 -72.87 -18.09 29.36
C GLY A 210 -73.21 -17.25 28.15
N VAL A 211 -74.49 -16.85 27.99
CA VAL A 211 -74.95 -16.00 26.89
C VAL A 211 -74.25 -14.63 26.90
N GLN A 212 -74.05 -14.03 28.07
CA GLN A 212 -73.31 -12.76 28.16
C GLN A 212 -71.84 -12.90 27.78
N VAL A 213 -71.17 -13.98 28.19
CA VAL A 213 -69.78 -14.27 27.79
C VAL A 213 -69.69 -14.44 26.28
N LEU A 214 -70.61 -15.20 25.70
CA LEU A 214 -70.68 -15.45 24.27
C LEU A 214 -70.90 -14.17 23.46
N MET A 215 -71.84 -13.33 23.91
CA MET A 215 -72.13 -12.05 23.29
C MET A 215 -70.96 -11.06 23.40
N ARG A 216 -70.17 -11.14 24.47
CA ARG A 216 -68.95 -10.33 24.61
C ARG A 216 -67.86 -10.80 23.66
N ALA A 217 -67.64 -12.11 23.58
CA ALA A 217 -66.67 -12.69 22.67
C ALA A 217 -67.04 -12.43 21.20
N GLY A 218 -68.27 -12.73 20.79
CA GLY A 218 -68.71 -12.49 19.40
C GLY A 218 -68.58 -11.03 18.98
N LYS A 219 -68.78 -10.06 19.89
CA LYS A 219 -68.47 -8.64 19.60
C LYS A 219 -66.96 -8.39 19.44
N GLY A 220 -66.13 -8.99 20.29
CA GLY A 220 -64.68 -8.87 20.24
C GLY A 220 -64.07 -9.43 18.95
N PHE A 221 -64.67 -10.47 18.38
CA PHE A 221 -64.26 -11.11 17.12
C PHE A 221 -65.08 -10.67 15.91
N SER A 222 -65.96 -9.68 16.06
CA SER A 222 -66.77 -9.12 14.97
C SER A 222 -67.66 -10.15 14.25
N PHE A 223 -68.30 -11.03 15.01
CA PHE A 223 -69.30 -11.97 14.49
C PHE A 223 -70.46 -11.21 13.83
N ASP A 224 -71.13 -11.87 12.88
CA ASP A 224 -72.24 -11.27 12.15
C ASP A 224 -73.30 -10.66 13.08
N ALA A 225 -73.71 -9.43 12.80
CA ALA A 225 -74.60 -8.68 13.68
C ALA A 225 -76.00 -9.31 13.78
N SER A 226 -76.48 -9.94 12.70
CA SER A 226 -77.78 -10.61 12.67
C SER A 226 -77.73 -11.87 13.54
N LEU A 227 -76.66 -12.65 13.41
CA LEU A 227 -76.37 -13.78 14.29
C LEU A 227 -76.36 -13.34 15.76
N MET A 228 -75.60 -12.29 16.09
CA MET A 228 -75.48 -11.76 17.46
C MET A 228 -76.81 -11.27 18.04
N SER A 229 -77.78 -10.87 17.21
CA SER A 229 -79.11 -10.48 17.68
C SER A 229 -80.03 -11.67 17.98
N ALA A 230 -79.88 -12.78 17.25
CA ALA A 230 -80.70 -13.99 17.40
C ALA A 230 -80.15 -14.94 18.47
N LEU A 231 -78.83 -14.96 18.64
CA LEU A 231 -78.08 -15.86 19.50
C LEU A 231 -78.56 -15.91 20.96
N PRO A 232 -78.89 -14.78 21.63
CA PRO A 232 -79.32 -14.81 23.03
C PRO A 232 -80.64 -15.57 23.21
N SER A 233 -81.57 -15.44 22.26
CA SER A 233 -82.86 -16.13 22.32
C SER A 233 -82.70 -17.63 22.09
N ALA A 234 -81.87 -18.02 21.12
CA ALA A 234 -81.59 -19.42 20.80
C ALA A 234 -80.82 -20.14 21.92
N ALA A 235 -79.76 -19.51 22.44
CA ALA A 235 -78.92 -20.07 23.48
C ALA A 235 -79.59 -20.10 24.86
N SER A 236 -80.64 -19.31 25.09
CA SER A 236 -81.40 -19.34 26.36
C SER A 236 -82.38 -20.51 26.48
N LYS A 237 -82.69 -21.20 25.37
CA LYS A 237 -83.60 -22.35 25.34
C LYS A 237 -82.84 -23.65 25.57
N ALA A 238 -83.48 -24.59 26.26
CA ALA A 238 -82.95 -25.94 26.40
C ALA A 238 -82.82 -26.62 25.02
N PRO A 239 -81.87 -27.54 24.81
CA PRO A 239 -81.63 -28.15 23.51
C PRO A 239 -82.88 -28.76 22.84
N GLY A 240 -83.79 -29.34 23.63
CA GLY A 240 -85.05 -29.91 23.14
C GLY A 240 -86.15 -28.89 22.80
N ASP A 241 -86.05 -27.66 23.32
CA ASP A 241 -87.03 -26.58 23.12
C ASP A 241 -86.61 -25.60 22.01
N ARG A 242 -85.48 -25.85 21.35
CA ARG A 242 -84.97 -25.04 20.24
C ARG A 242 -85.79 -25.31 18.97
N SER A 243 -86.30 -24.26 18.36
CA SER A 243 -86.90 -24.33 17.03
C SER A 243 -85.85 -24.61 15.95
N SER A 244 -86.29 -24.93 14.74
CA SER A 244 -85.39 -25.08 13.58
C SER A 244 -84.51 -23.84 13.35
N PHE A 245 -85.06 -22.64 13.57
CA PHE A 245 -84.31 -21.39 13.48
C PHE A 245 -83.25 -21.25 14.59
N ASP A 246 -83.58 -21.64 15.82
CA ASP A 246 -82.64 -21.62 16.94
C ASP A 246 -81.47 -22.61 16.69
N GLY A 247 -81.77 -23.80 16.12
CA GLY A 247 -80.75 -24.77 15.72
C GLY A 247 -79.79 -24.22 14.67
N LEU A 248 -80.33 -23.63 13.59
CA LEU A 248 -79.52 -22.99 12.55
C LEU A 248 -78.65 -21.86 13.09
N THR A 249 -79.17 -21.06 14.03
CA THR A 249 -78.44 -19.97 14.68
C THR A 249 -77.24 -20.52 15.47
N MET A 250 -77.40 -21.65 16.18
CA MET A 250 -76.29 -22.28 16.91
C MET A 250 -75.25 -22.87 15.95
N GLU A 251 -75.65 -23.52 14.86
CA GLU A 251 -74.71 -24.02 13.83
C GLU A 251 -73.92 -22.89 13.17
N GLN A 252 -74.58 -21.78 12.84
CA GLN A 252 -73.92 -20.61 12.28
C GLN A 252 -72.92 -19.99 13.27
N ALA A 253 -73.24 -19.95 14.56
CA ALA A 253 -72.31 -19.50 15.59
C ALA A 253 -71.10 -20.42 15.73
N GLU A 254 -71.29 -21.74 15.69
CA GLU A 254 -70.18 -22.70 15.68
C GLU A 254 -69.25 -22.47 14.47
N ALA A 255 -69.82 -22.26 13.29
CA ALA A 255 -69.07 -21.99 12.08
C ALA A 255 -68.26 -20.67 12.19
N GLU A 256 -68.82 -19.61 12.78
CA GLU A 256 -68.11 -18.36 13.03
C GLU A 256 -66.99 -18.50 14.07
N PHE A 257 -67.18 -19.31 15.12
CA PHE A 257 -66.11 -19.67 16.06
C PHE A 257 -64.98 -20.42 15.36
N GLN A 258 -65.31 -21.44 14.56
CA GLN A 258 -64.31 -22.21 13.83
C GLN A 258 -63.55 -21.33 12.84
N ARG A 259 -64.26 -20.54 12.04
CA ARG A 259 -63.66 -19.59 11.10
C ARG A 259 -62.70 -18.61 11.77
N SER A 260 -63.08 -18.10 12.95
CA SER A 260 -62.26 -17.15 13.69
C SER A 260 -61.02 -17.82 14.30
N ILE A 261 -61.13 -19.08 14.72
CA ILE A 261 -60.00 -19.91 15.16
C ILE A 261 -59.05 -20.14 13.98
N ASP A 262 -59.56 -20.60 12.84
CA ASP A 262 -58.77 -20.89 11.64
C ASP A 262 -58.02 -19.66 11.09
N THR A 263 -58.50 -18.45 11.39
CA THR A 263 -57.86 -17.19 10.97
C THR A 263 -56.70 -16.79 11.90
N LEU A 264 -56.67 -17.31 13.13
CA LEU A 264 -55.67 -16.98 14.15
C LEU A 264 -54.61 -18.09 14.32
N GLU A 265 -54.81 -19.24 13.68
CA GLU A 265 -53.83 -20.33 13.50
C GLU A 265 -52.91 -20.08 12.29
#